data_AF-A0A4V3R977-F1
#
_entry.id   AF-A0A4V3R977-F1
#
_cell.length_a   1.000
_cell.length_b   1.000
_cell.length_c   1.000
_cell.angle_alpha   90.00
_cell.angle_beta   90.00
_cell.angle_gamma   90.00
#
_symmetry.space_group_name_H-M   'P 1'
#
loop_
_entity.id
_entity.type
_entity.pdbx_description
1 polymer ?
#
loop_
_entity_poly.entity_id
_entity_poly.type
_entity_poly.pdbx_seq_one_letter_code
_entity_poly.pdbx_strand_id
1 'polypeptide(L)'
;LGGIFSPELLARLLCLKYDFSMPENRQIRLLAREGIHISNTTLNSYIHNGIAKLKEFMEDVFKGFVQQAEYLMVDETTELVGIETKEGKAYRRKYLWAFFAKHMKMVYYHYNNGSRSSDVAKSFLEHFMGTLSTDGYTVYRMFDGEDSKVLHIGCWTHCRRLWVDALPSDRTAMEIIDSIGDMFMNEELFRTMKLSGEQIKGKRRKLTGPILESIHHKVVMMMQDAKIMANELMRKAVNYTLNQWKSLRNILKDGAAEISNNLCEQ
;
A
#
# COMPACT_ATOMS: atom_id res chain seq x y z
N LEU A 1 20.34 -22.98 36.05
CA LEU A 1 20.58 -21.53 36.27
C LEU A 1 19.68 -20.75 35.31
N GLY A 2 18.44 -20.48 35.72
CA GLY A 2 17.48 -19.65 34.98
C GLY A 2 17.66 -18.18 35.35
N GLY A 3 18.60 -17.51 34.67
CA GLY A 3 18.95 -16.12 34.96
C GLY A 3 18.54 -15.13 33.88
N ILE A 4 17.57 -14.27 34.25
CA ILE A 4 17.44 -12.83 33.94
C ILE A 4 17.34 -12.44 32.46
N PHE A 5 16.19 -12.72 31.84
CA PHE A 5 15.64 -11.76 30.89
C PHE A 5 14.62 -10.93 31.66
N SER A 6 15.04 -9.76 32.13
CA SER A 6 14.08 -8.79 32.62
C SER A 6 13.21 -8.31 31.43
N PRO A 7 12.00 -7.81 31.68
CA PRO A 7 11.18 -7.20 30.64
C PRO A 7 11.93 -6.13 29.84
N GLU A 8 12.80 -5.35 30.50
CA GLU A 8 13.62 -4.31 29.89
C GLU A 8 14.66 -4.88 28.91
N LEU A 9 15.33 -5.99 29.27
CA LEU A 9 16.28 -6.63 28.39
C LEU A 9 15.59 -7.20 27.14
N LEU A 10 14.44 -7.86 27.32
CA LEU A 10 13.67 -8.38 26.19
C LEU A 10 13.20 -7.25 25.27
N ALA A 11 12.64 -6.18 25.84
CA ALA A 11 12.22 -4.99 25.08
C ALA A 11 13.40 -4.40 24.29
N ARG A 12 14.57 -4.24 24.92
CA ARG A 12 15.79 -3.76 24.26
C ARG A 12 16.18 -4.64 23.07
N LEU A 13 16.14 -5.96 23.20
CA LEU A 13 16.53 -6.88 22.12
C LEU A 13 15.54 -6.84 20.95
N LEU A 14 14.25 -6.73 21.25
CA LEU A 14 13.22 -6.55 20.23
C LEU A 14 13.39 -5.20 19.50
N CYS A 15 13.63 -4.10 20.23
CA CYS A 15 13.93 -2.80 19.61
C CYS A 15 15.19 -2.86 18.74
N LEU A 16 16.28 -3.42 19.24
CA LEU A 16 17.50 -3.60 18.45
C LEU A 16 17.22 -4.40 17.17
N LYS A 17 16.41 -5.46 17.25
CA LYS A 17 16.11 -6.31 16.10
C LYS A 17 15.21 -5.62 15.07
N TYR A 18 14.09 -5.05 15.51
CA TYR A 18 13.01 -4.63 14.63
C TYR A 18 12.98 -3.12 14.35
N ASP A 19 13.34 -2.29 15.32
CA ASP A 19 13.38 -0.84 15.14
C ASP A 19 14.72 -0.41 14.52
N PHE A 20 15.83 -0.94 15.06
CA PHE A 20 17.19 -0.59 14.58
C PHE A 20 17.77 -1.57 13.55
N SER A 21 17.00 -2.57 13.12
CA SER A 21 17.44 -3.57 12.12
C SER A 21 18.79 -4.24 12.45
N MET A 22 19.12 -4.40 13.74
CA MET A 22 20.39 -4.96 14.17
C MET A 22 20.37 -6.50 14.06
N PRO A 23 21.27 -7.11 13.25
CA PRO A 23 21.34 -8.56 13.15
C PRO A 23 21.68 -9.22 14.49
N GLU A 24 21.15 -10.42 14.75
CA GLU A 24 21.33 -11.17 16.02
C GLU A 24 22.81 -11.35 16.37
N ASN A 25 23.66 -11.71 15.41
CA ASN A 25 25.10 -11.81 15.62
C ASN A 25 25.74 -10.51 16.14
N ARG A 26 25.20 -9.35 15.76
CA ARG A 26 25.67 -8.05 16.26
C ARG A 26 25.16 -7.78 17.67
N GLN A 27 23.92 -8.17 17.98
CA GLN A 27 23.37 -8.11 19.34
C GLN A 27 24.15 -9.01 20.32
N ILE A 28 24.52 -10.23 19.91
CA ILE A 28 25.35 -11.13 20.74
C ILE A 28 26.69 -10.50 21.07
N ARG A 29 27.35 -9.89 20.09
CA ARG A 29 28.62 -9.17 20.32
C ARG A 29 28.45 -7.97 21.24
N LEU A 30 27.33 -7.26 21.16
CA LEU A 30 27.01 -6.15 22.06
C LEU A 30 26.83 -6.66 23.50
N LEU A 31 26.03 -7.69 23.70
CA LEU A 31 25.82 -8.34 25.00
C LEU A 31 27.12 -8.87 25.60
N ALA A 32 27.99 -9.49 24.79
CA ALA A 32 29.28 -10.00 25.26
C ALA A 32 30.21 -8.88 25.78
N ARG A 33 30.14 -7.68 25.21
CA ARG A 33 30.88 -6.51 25.72
C ARG A 33 30.36 -6.00 27.06
N GLU A 34 29.10 -6.33 27.38
CA GLU A 34 28.44 -6.02 28.65
C GLU A 34 28.59 -7.17 29.67
N GLY A 35 29.39 -8.19 29.35
CA GLY A 35 29.62 -9.36 30.21
C GLY A 35 28.53 -10.45 30.10
N ILE A 36 27.59 -10.30 29.15
CA ILE A 36 26.50 -11.25 28.93
C ILE A 36 26.86 -12.19 27.78
N HIS A 37 27.19 -13.43 28.11
CA HIS A 37 27.50 -14.47 27.12
C HIS A 37 26.27 -15.35 26.86
N ILE A 38 25.70 -15.22 25.66
CA ILE A 38 24.51 -15.97 25.23
C ILE A 38 24.75 -16.62 23.85
N SER A 39 24.24 -17.83 23.66
CA SER A 39 24.29 -18.50 22.35
C SER A 39 23.30 -17.88 21.37
N ASN A 40 23.59 -17.98 20.05
CA ASN A 40 22.67 -17.51 19.03
C ASN A 40 21.30 -18.20 19.10
N THR A 41 21.28 -19.51 19.34
CA THR A 41 20.05 -20.29 19.48
C THR A 41 19.20 -19.79 20.65
N THR A 42 19.83 -19.50 21.78
CA THR A 42 19.13 -18.99 22.97
C THR A 42 18.54 -17.60 22.71
N LEU A 43 19.33 -16.66 22.16
CA LEU A 43 18.86 -15.31 21.84
C LEU A 43 17.69 -15.35 20.85
N ASN A 44 17.83 -16.14 19.78
CA ASN A 44 16.81 -16.32 18.76
C ASN A 44 15.50 -16.84 19.38
N SER A 45 15.59 -17.84 20.27
CA SER A 45 14.42 -18.37 20.98
C SER A 45 13.71 -17.32 21.84
N TYR A 46 14.45 -16.46 22.56
CA TYR A 46 13.85 -15.36 23.32
C TYR A 46 13.17 -14.32 22.43
N ILE A 47 13.79 -13.92 21.32
CA ILE A 47 13.20 -12.99 20.36
C ILE A 47 11.89 -13.57 19.79
N HIS A 48 11.89 -14.84 19.35
CA HIS A 48 10.70 -15.47 18.80
C HIS A 48 9.57 -15.63 19.82
N ASN A 49 9.89 -16.06 21.05
CA ASN A 49 8.89 -16.19 22.11
C ASN A 49 8.30 -14.82 22.52
N GLY A 50 9.15 -13.79 22.61
CA GLY A 50 8.71 -12.43 22.92
C GLY A 50 7.71 -11.89 21.89
N ILE A 51 8.03 -12.02 20.60
CA ILE A 51 7.13 -11.59 19.52
C ILE A 51 5.86 -12.42 19.49
N ALA A 52 5.95 -13.74 19.68
CA ALA A 52 4.78 -14.61 19.70
C ALA A 52 3.78 -14.15 20.79
N LYS A 53 4.28 -13.78 21.97
CA LYS A 53 3.44 -13.23 23.05
C LYS A 53 2.89 -11.84 22.76
N LEU A 54 3.69 -10.94 22.19
CA LEU A 54 3.18 -9.63 21.76
C LEU A 54 2.10 -9.77 20.69
N LYS A 55 2.32 -10.67 19.72
CA LYS A 55 1.37 -10.97 18.66
C LYS A 55 0.06 -11.52 19.22
N GLU A 56 0.12 -12.52 20.10
CA GLU A 56 -1.06 -13.09 20.78
C GLU A 56 -1.89 -12.03 21.50
N PHE A 57 -1.24 -11.01 22.09
CA PHE A 57 -1.92 -9.93 22.80
C PHE A 57 -2.46 -8.83 21.88
N MET A 58 -1.74 -8.48 20.81
CA MET A 58 -2.00 -7.26 20.02
C MET A 58 -2.65 -7.50 18.66
N GLU A 59 -2.52 -8.69 18.07
CA GLU A 59 -2.89 -8.93 16.66
C GLU A 59 -4.36 -8.62 16.39
N ASP A 60 -5.28 -9.20 17.17
CA ASP A 60 -6.72 -9.01 16.98
C ASP A 60 -7.17 -7.58 17.28
N VAL A 61 -6.52 -6.92 18.25
CA VAL A 61 -6.82 -5.54 18.64
C VAL A 61 -6.44 -4.57 17.50
N PHE A 62 -5.21 -4.70 16.98
CA PHE A 62 -4.72 -3.85 15.89
C PHE A 62 -5.48 -4.11 14.60
N LYS A 63 -5.72 -5.39 14.29
CA LYS A 63 -6.58 -5.79 13.18
C LYS A 63 -7.97 -5.15 13.29
N GLY A 64 -8.58 -5.24 14.47
CA GLY A 64 -9.90 -4.65 14.73
C GLY A 64 -9.94 -3.13 14.52
N PHE A 65 -8.93 -2.39 14.99
CA PHE A 65 -8.84 -0.95 14.73
C PHE A 65 -8.74 -0.63 13.24
N VAL A 66 -7.87 -1.32 12.51
CA VAL A 66 -7.71 -1.10 11.07
C VAL A 66 -8.99 -1.49 10.30
N GLN A 67 -9.70 -2.55 10.70
CA GLN A 67 -10.97 -2.94 10.06
C GLN A 67 -12.11 -1.94 10.30
N GLN A 68 -12.05 -1.15 11.38
CA GLN A 68 -13.02 -0.09 11.70
C GLN A 68 -12.68 1.26 11.08
N ALA A 69 -11.55 1.37 10.38
CA ALA A 69 -11.15 2.59 9.68
C ALA A 69 -12.22 3.01 8.67
N GLU A 70 -12.48 4.32 8.53
CA GLU A 70 -13.35 4.83 7.47
C GLU A 70 -12.63 4.92 6.11
N TYR A 71 -11.30 4.99 6.14
CA TYR A 71 -10.45 5.09 4.97
C TYR A 71 -9.24 4.19 5.12
N LEU A 72 -9.09 3.26 4.18
CA LEU A 72 -7.95 2.34 4.07
C LEU A 72 -7.20 2.55 2.76
N MET A 73 -5.89 2.46 2.86
CA MET A 73 -4.98 2.27 1.74
C MET A 73 -4.49 0.83 1.76
N VAL A 74 -4.51 0.14 0.62
CA VAL A 74 -4.08 -1.26 0.55
C VAL A 74 -3.05 -1.44 -0.53
N ASP A 75 -2.00 -2.18 -0.22
CA ASP A 75 -0.94 -2.56 -1.14
C ASP A 75 -0.46 -3.99 -0.89
N GLU A 76 0.08 -4.64 -1.92
CA GLU A 76 0.74 -5.95 -1.77
C GLU A 76 2.21 -5.88 -2.19
N THR A 77 3.10 -5.92 -1.21
CA THR A 77 4.54 -5.98 -1.46
C THR A 77 5.04 -7.43 -1.41
N THR A 78 6.18 -7.70 -2.07
CA THR A 78 6.79 -9.03 -2.08
C THR A 78 8.10 -9.07 -1.33
N GLU A 79 8.27 -10.09 -0.49
CA GLU A 79 9.52 -10.37 0.21
C GLU A 79 10.04 -11.79 -0.09
N LEU A 80 11.36 -11.98 0.03
CA LEU A 80 11.97 -13.30 -0.03
C LEU A 80 11.85 -14.00 1.32
N VAL A 81 10.96 -15.00 1.38
CA VAL A 81 10.70 -15.75 2.61
C VAL A 81 11.33 -17.13 2.51
N GLY A 82 12.10 -17.49 3.54
CA GLY A 82 12.61 -18.85 3.71
C GLY A 82 11.49 -19.79 4.12
N ILE A 83 11.33 -20.88 3.37
CA ILE A 83 10.35 -21.94 3.63
C ILE A 83 11.07 -23.28 3.75
N GLU A 84 10.53 -24.16 4.57
CA GLU A 84 10.98 -25.55 4.63
C GLU A 84 10.29 -26.35 3.52
N THR A 85 11.09 -27.12 2.77
CA THR A 85 10.62 -28.07 1.77
C THR A 85 11.17 -29.46 2.08
N LYS A 86 10.67 -30.48 1.38
CA LYS A 86 11.20 -31.86 1.48
C LYS A 86 12.68 -31.98 1.12
N GLU A 87 13.22 -31.03 0.37
CA GLU A 87 14.60 -30.99 -0.14
C GLU A 87 15.51 -30.07 0.70
N GLY A 88 14.96 -29.42 1.73
CA GLY A 88 15.67 -28.46 2.59
C GLY A 88 15.06 -27.07 2.58
N LYS A 89 15.84 -26.06 2.98
CA LYS A 89 15.37 -24.67 3.04
C LYS A 89 15.43 -24.02 1.65
N ALA A 90 14.31 -23.49 1.17
CA ALA A 90 14.23 -22.73 -0.07
C ALA A 90 13.74 -21.30 0.19
N TYR A 91 14.12 -20.34 -0.65
CA TYR A 91 13.59 -18.98 -0.59
C TYR A 91 12.60 -18.77 -1.73
N ARG A 92 11.39 -18.31 -1.40
CA ARG A 92 10.36 -17.98 -2.39
C ARG A 92 9.88 -16.55 -2.21
N ARG A 93 9.56 -15.88 -3.32
CA ARG A 93 8.86 -14.58 -3.27
C ARG A 93 7.45 -14.83 -2.75
N LYS A 94 7.08 -14.09 -1.72
CA LYS A 94 5.81 -14.21 -0.99
C LYS A 94 5.23 -12.82 -0.77
N TYR A 95 3.91 -12.70 -0.81
CA TYR A 95 3.23 -11.42 -0.65
C TYR A 95 2.95 -11.07 0.82
N LEU A 96 3.07 -9.79 1.15
CA LEU A 96 2.63 -9.21 2.40
C LEU A 96 1.61 -8.12 2.07
N TRP A 97 0.42 -8.23 2.63
CA TRP A 97 -0.65 -7.24 2.42
C TRP A 97 -0.54 -6.17 3.47
N ALA A 98 -0.42 -4.91 3.06
CA ALA A 98 -0.44 -3.75 3.94
C ALA A 98 -1.84 -3.13 3.93
N PHE A 99 -2.46 -3.00 5.10
CA PHE A 99 -3.70 -2.26 5.28
C PHE A 99 -3.41 -1.03 6.14
N PHE A 100 -3.31 0.14 5.52
CA PHE A 100 -2.94 1.38 6.17
C PHE A 100 -4.16 2.27 6.43
N ALA A 101 -4.48 2.44 7.71
CA ALA A 101 -5.50 3.36 8.21
C ALA A 101 -4.87 4.75 8.45
N LYS A 102 -4.86 5.59 7.41
CA LYS A 102 -4.18 6.89 7.39
C LYS A 102 -4.53 7.79 8.58
N HIS A 103 -5.82 7.92 8.91
CA HIS A 103 -6.28 8.81 9.99
C HIS A 103 -5.86 8.32 11.38
N MET A 104 -5.67 7.00 11.54
CA MET A 104 -5.14 6.39 12.76
C MET A 104 -3.61 6.33 12.78
N LYS A 105 -2.95 6.60 11.64
CA LYS A 105 -1.51 6.37 11.41
C LYS A 105 -1.08 4.95 11.78
N MET A 106 -1.91 3.98 11.41
CA MET A 106 -1.71 2.57 11.76
C MET A 106 -1.68 1.71 10.51
N VAL A 107 -0.72 0.80 10.42
CA VAL A 107 -0.64 -0.22 9.37
C VAL A 107 -0.80 -1.59 10.00
N TYR A 108 -1.62 -2.44 9.39
CA TYR A 108 -1.69 -3.86 9.69
C TYR A 108 -1.13 -4.65 8.52
N TYR A 109 -0.07 -5.42 8.77
CA TYR A 109 0.50 -6.32 7.78
C TYR A 109 -0.10 -7.71 7.93
N HIS A 110 -0.77 -8.17 6.88
CA HIS A 110 -1.38 -9.48 6.83
C HIS A 110 -0.59 -10.44 5.95
N TYR A 111 -0.03 -11.49 6.57
CA TYR A 111 0.69 -12.55 5.88
C TYR A 111 -0.17 -13.83 5.82
N ASN A 112 -0.84 -14.05 4.68
CA ASN A 112 -1.61 -15.27 4.45
C ASN A 112 -0.79 -16.29 3.63
N ASN A 113 0.26 -16.84 4.24
CA ASN A 113 1.20 -17.78 3.61
C ASN A 113 1.81 -17.26 2.29
N GLY A 114 1.86 -15.93 2.17
CA GLY A 114 2.26 -15.16 1.01
C GLY A 114 1.42 -15.33 -0.24
N SER A 115 0.14 -15.65 -0.08
CA SER A 115 -0.85 -15.64 -1.15
C SER A 115 -1.15 -14.21 -1.61
N ARG A 116 -1.30 -14.03 -2.93
CA ARG A 116 -1.85 -12.80 -3.55
C ARG A 116 -3.31 -13.00 -4.00
N SER A 117 -3.99 -14.04 -3.54
CA SER A 117 -5.37 -14.34 -3.94
C SER A 117 -6.32 -13.20 -3.54
N SER A 118 -7.39 -13.02 -4.33
CA SER A 118 -8.51 -12.15 -3.97
C SER A 118 -9.12 -12.47 -2.62
N ASP A 119 -9.03 -13.73 -2.18
CA ASP A 119 -9.64 -14.19 -0.93
C ASP A 119 -8.99 -13.55 0.30
N VAL A 120 -7.71 -13.17 0.18
CA VAL A 120 -6.99 -12.46 1.24
C VAL A 120 -7.61 -11.07 1.47
N ALA A 121 -7.79 -10.29 0.40
CA ALA A 121 -8.43 -8.99 0.47
C ALA A 121 -9.90 -9.09 0.90
N LYS A 122 -10.65 -10.05 0.31
CA LYS A 122 -12.08 -10.26 0.61
C LYS A 122 -12.32 -10.59 2.07
N SER A 123 -11.56 -11.52 2.64
CA SER A 123 -11.72 -11.92 4.04
C SER A 123 -11.37 -10.78 5.01
N PHE A 124 -10.38 -9.95 4.68
CA PHE A 124 -10.06 -8.80 5.51
C PHE A 124 -11.11 -7.68 5.43
N LEU A 125 -11.67 -7.45 4.23
CA LEU A 125 -12.58 -6.35 3.91
C LEU A 125 -14.07 -6.75 3.93
N GLU A 126 -14.42 -7.95 4.39
CA GLU A 126 -15.77 -8.52 4.29
C GLU A 126 -16.86 -7.60 4.86
N HIS A 127 -16.58 -6.92 5.97
CA HIS A 127 -17.51 -6.01 6.65
C HIS A 127 -17.14 -4.52 6.48
N PHE A 128 -16.15 -4.22 5.64
CA PHE A 128 -15.71 -2.86 5.39
C PHE A 128 -16.72 -2.12 4.50
N MET A 129 -17.09 -0.91 4.91
CA MET A 129 -18.07 -0.07 4.20
C MET A 129 -17.59 1.38 4.00
N GLY A 130 -16.26 1.57 4.04
CA GLY A 130 -15.61 2.88 3.91
C GLY A 130 -15.02 3.12 2.52
N THR A 131 -14.04 4.02 2.49
CA THR A 131 -13.25 4.32 1.29
C THR A 131 -11.99 3.46 1.24
N LEU A 132 -11.68 2.92 0.07
CA LEU A 132 -10.51 2.07 -0.16
C LEU A 132 -9.66 2.66 -1.29
N SER A 133 -8.40 2.98 -1.02
CA SER A 133 -7.40 3.36 -2.03
C SER A 133 -6.48 2.19 -2.34
N THR A 134 -6.30 1.90 -3.63
CA THR A 134 -5.43 0.80 -4.08
C THR A 134 -4.71 1.16 -5.37
N ASP A 135 -3.77 0.31 -5.77
CA ASP A 135 -3.23 0.32 -7.11
C ASP A 135 -4.25 -0.22 -8.14
N GLY A 136 -3.79 -0.47 -9.36
CA GLY A 136 -4.62 -0.99 -10.44
C GLY A 136 -4.77 -2.52 -10.46
N TYR A 137 -4.49 -3.24 -9.37
CA TYR A 137 -4.65 -4.68 -9.33
C TYR A 137 -6.12 -5.09 -9.54
N THR A 138 -6.33 -6.09 -10.40
CA THR A 138 -7.66 -6.48 -10.89
C THR A 138 -8.59 -7.01 -9.79
N VAL A 139 -8.03 -7.50 -8.68
CA VAL A 139 -8.81 -7.99 -7.54
C VAL A 139 -9.72 -6.92 -6.96
N TYR A 140 -9.27 -5.67 -6.92
CA TYR A 140 -10.04 -4.56 -6.33
C TYR A 140 -11.25 -4.14 -7.15
N ARG A 141 -11.34 -4.58 -8.42
CA ARG A 141 -12.53 -4.34 -9.25
C ARG A 141 -13.79 -4.98 -8.70
N MET A 142 -13.68 -5.91 -7.75
CA MET A 142 -14.83 -6.41 -6.99
C MET A 142 -15.60 -5.31 -6.25
N PHE A 143 -14.96 -4.17 -5.95
CA PHE A 143 -15.59 -3.01 -5.31
C PHE A 143 -16.10 -1.96 -6.30
N ASP A 144 -15.91 -2.16 -7.60
CA ASP A 144 -16.37 -1.23 -8.63
C ASP A 144 -17.84 -1.46 -9.02
N GLY A 145 -18.54 -2.43 -8.42
CA GLY A 145 -19.97 -2.67 -8.63
C GLY A 145 -20.85 -1.54 -8.08
N GLU A 146 -22.04 -1.34 -8.65
CA GLU A 146 -22.98 -0.31 -8.16
C GLU A 146 -23.54 -0.64 -6.77
N ASP A 147 -23.68 -1.92 -6.44
CA ASP A 147 -24.12 -2.41 -5.13
C ASP A 147 -23.00 -2.43 -4.08
N SER A 148 -21.78 -2.05 -4.46
CA SER A 148 -20.65 -2.01 -3.54
C SER A 148 -20.88 -0.93 -2.47
N LYS A 149 -20.78 -1.33 -1.21
CA LYS A 149 -20.76 -0.40 -0.07
C LYS A 149 -19.38 0.25 0.12
N VAL A 150 -18.37 -0.21 -0.62
CA VAL A 150 -17.00 0.31 -0.55
C VAL A 150 -16.79 1.32 -1.67
N LEU A 151 -16.35 2.52 -1.32
CA LEU A 151 -15.93 3.52 -2.29
C LEU A 151 -14.47 3.24 -2.69
N HIS A 152 -14.27 2.58 -3.82
CA HIS A 152 -12.94 2.29 -4.36
C HIS A 152 -12.34 3.50 -5.11
N ILE A 153 -11.13 3.89 -4.73
CA ILE A 153 -10.33 5.00 -5.26
C ILE A 153 -9.06 4.43 -5.92
N GLY A 154 -8.90 4.66 -7.22
CA GLY A 154 -7.71 4.27 -7.95
C GLY A 154 -6.53 5.23 -7.71
N CYS A 155 -5.32 4.69 -7.65
CA CYS A 155 -4.09 5.48 -7.49
C CYS A 155 -3.66 6.18 -8.80
N TRP A 156 -3.62 7.52 -8.77
CA TRP A 156 -3.16 8.32 -9.91
C TRP A 156 -1.65 8.30 -10.11
N THR A 157 -0.85 8.01 -9.08
CA THR A 157 0.61 7.82 -9.23
C THR A 157 0.91 6.63 -10.15
N HIS A 158 0.20 5.52 -9.94
CA HIS A 158 0.33 4.33 -10.79
C HIS A 158 -0.13 4.58 -12.23
N CYS A 159 -1.23 5.31 -12.40
CA CYS A 159 -1.68 5.76 -13.72
C CYS A 159 -0.59 6.61 -14.41
N ARG A 160 -0.07 7.63 -13.72
CA ARG A 160 0.95 8.54 -14.24
C ARG A 160 2.24 7.81 -14.61
N ARG A 161 2.69 6.83 -13.81
CA ARG A 161 3.90 6.05 -14.08
C ARG A 161 3.86 5.41 -15.45
N LEU A 162 2.73 4.83 -15.86
CA LEU A 162 2.60 4.20 -17.18
C LEU A 162 2.69 5.20 -18.34
N TRP A 163 2.16 6.41 -18.17
CA TRP A 163 2.32 7.48 -19.15
C TRP A 163 3.76 7.97 -19.23
N VAL A 164 4.44 8.10 -18.08
CA VAL A 164 5.87 8.44 -18.02
C VAL A 164 6.72 7.37 -18.71
N ASP A 165 6.42 6.09 -18.48
CA ASP A 165 7.10 4.97 -19.14
C ASP A 165 6.90 5.00 -20.66
N ALA A 166 5.73 5.46 -21.14
CA ALA A 166 5.43 5.57 -22.57
C ALA A 166 6.07 6.80 -23.25
N LEU A 167 6.39 7.86 -22.49
CA LEU A 167 6.90 9.12 -23.01
C LEU A 167 8.14 9.01 -23.94
N PRO A 168 9.15 8.17 -23.65
CA PRO A 168 10.29 7.99 -24.56
C PRO A 168 9.90 7.43 -25.93
N SER A 169 8.77 6.74 -26.01
CA SER A 169 8.27 6.10 -27.23
C SER A 169 7.30 6.97 -28.02
N ASP A 170 6.56 7.86 -27.35
CA ASP A 170 5.64 8.81 -27.99
C ASP A 170 5.45 10.06 -27.12
N ARG A 171 5.73 11.23 -27.70
CA ARG A 171 5.66 12.52 -26.97
C ARG A 171 4.24 12.95 -26.63
N THR A 172 3.22 12.37 -27.26
CA THR A 172 1.81 12.66 -26.93
C THR A 172 1.44 12.29 -25.49
N ALA A 173 2.18 11.37 -24.86
CA ALA A 173 2.02 11.05 -23.44
C ALA A 173 2.22 12.25 -22.51
N MET A 174 3.03 13.25 -22.92
CA MET A 174 3.34 14.44 -22.10
C MET A 174 2.08 15.19 -21.67
N GLU A 175 1.11 15.33 -22.57
CA GLU A 175 -0.11 16.09 -22.29
C GLU A 175 -0.94 15.46 -21.16
N ILE A 176 -0.96 14.13 -21.08
CA ILE A 176 -1.60 13.39 -19.99
C ILE A 176 -0.79 13.51 -18.71
N ILE A 177 0.54 13.40 -18.80
CA ILE A 177 1.45 13.55 -17.65
C ILE A 177 1.28 14.92 -16.98
N ASP A 178 1.23 15.98 -17.79
CA ASP A 178 1.06 17.37 -17.32
C ASP A 178 -0.32 17.56 -16.70
N SER A 179 -1.37 17.06 -17.36
CA SER A 179 -2.74 17.12 -16.83
C SER A 179 -2.86 16.41 -15.48
N ILE A 180 -2.23 15.25 -15.31
CA ILE A 180 -2.19 14.57 -14.00
C ILE A 180 -1.36 15.41 -13.02
N GLY A 181 -0.26 16.03 -13.46
CA GLY A 181 0.54 16.97 -12.66
C GLY A 181 -0.30 18.12 -12.08
N ASP A 182 -1.18 18.72 -12.88
CA ASP A 182 -2.10 19.78 -12.44
C ASP A 182 -3.04 19.30 -11.32
N MET A 183 -3.49 18.03 -11.38
CA MET A 183 -4.29 17.44 -10.30
C MET A 183 -3.49 17.35 -9.00
N PHE A 184 -2.22 16.92 -9.06
CA PHE A 184 -1.35 16.87 -7.87
C PHE A 184 -1.05 18.28 -7.31
N MET A 185 -0.89 19.28 -8.18
CA MET A 185 -0.72 20.67 -7.74
C MET A 185 -1.96 21.19 -7.00
N ASN A 186 -3.17 20.83 -7.45
CA ASN A 186 -4.40 21.15 -6.73
C ASN A 186 -4.42 20.51 -5.34
N GLU A 187 -4.04 19.23 -5.22
CA GLU A 187 -3.99 18.54 -3.92
C GLU A 187 -2.99 19.18 -2.95
N GLU A 188 -1.83 19.60 -3.45
CA GLU A 188 -0.83 20.30 -2.64
C GLU A 188 -1.31 21.69 -2.19
N LEU A 189 -2.00 22.42 -3.07
CA LEU A 189 -2.66 23.67 -2.71
C LEU A 189 -3.69 23.45 -1.59
N PHE A 190 -4.51 22.41 -1.68
CA PHE A 190 -5.52 22.11 -0.66
C PHE A 190 -4.89 21.77 0.69
N ARG A 191 -3.77 21.02 0.67
CA ARG A 191 -2.98 20.68 1.86
C ARG A 191 -2.37 21.93 2.50
N THR A 192 -1.77 22.81 1.70
CA THR A 192 -1.18 24.08 2.15
C THR A 192 -2.22 25.00 2.78
N MET A 193 -3.42 25.06 2.19
CA MET A 193 -4.55 25.82 2.71
C MET A 193 -5.23 25.17 3.93
N LYS A 194 -4.83 23.94 4.32
CA LYS A 194 -5.42 23.17 5.43
C LYS A 194 -6.94 23.01 5.31
N LEU A 195 -7.42 22.74 4.09
CA LEU A 195 -8.85 22.56 3.83
C LEU A 195 -9.38 21.29 4.53
N SER A 196 -10.63 21.35 5.00
CA SER A 196 -11.35 20.16 5.49
C SER A 196 -11.74 19.23 4.34
N GLY A 197 -12.02 17.95 4.63
CA GLY A 197 -12.43 16.98 3.61
C GLY A 197 -13.62 17.45 2.75
N GLU A 198 -14.63 18.08 3.35
CA GLU A 198 -15.78 18.63 2.60
C GLU A 198 -15.38 19.82 1.71
N GLN A 199 -14.48 20.69 2.16
CA GLN A 199 -13.94 21.77 1.34
C GLN A 199 -13.13 21.23 0.17
N ILE A 200 -12.28 20.22 0.41
CA ILE A 200 -11.49 19.53 -0.62
C ILE A 200 -12.42 18.92 -1.66
N LYS A 201 -13.45 18.17 -1.24
CA LYS A 201 -14.45 17.58 -2.14
C LYS A 201 -15.12 18.63 -3.03
N GLY A 202 -15.53 19.76 -2.45
CA GLY A 202 -16.10 20.88 -3.20
C GLY A 202 -15.12 21.50 -4.20
N LYS A 203 -13.84 21.67 -3.82
CA LYS A 203 -12.78 22.21 -4.67
C LYS A 203 -12.37 21.24 -5.79
N ARG A 204 -12.22 19.94 -5.49
CA ARG A 204 -11.96 18.88 -6.47
C ARG A 204 -12.99 18.89 -7.59
N ARG A 205 -14.29 18.99 -7.26
CA ARG A 205 -15.34 19.09 -8.29
C ARG A 205 -15.16 20.28 -9.25
N LYS A 206 -14.68 21.42 -8.74
CA LYS A 206 -14.51 22.65 -9.53
C LYS A 206 -13.18 22.72 -10.28
N LEU A 207 -12.09 22.24 -9.68
CA LEU A 207 -10.73 22.40 -10.20
C LEU A 207 -10.19 21.11 -10.81
N THR A 208 -10.36 19.97 -10.14
CA THR A 208 -9.87 18.66 -10.59
C THR A 208 -10.84 17.99 -11.58
N GLY A 209 -12.15 18.21 -11.42
CA GLY A 209 -13.20 17.63 -12.28
C GLY A 209 -13.02 17.93 -13.77
N PRO A 210 -12.84 19.19 -14.18
CA PRO A 210 -12.60 19.53 -15.59
C PRO A 210 -11.33 18.88 -16.17
N ILE A 211 -10.27 18.76 -15.36
CA ILE A 211 -9.01 18.11 -15.77
C ILE A 211 -9.24 16.62 -16.02
N LEU A 212 -9.98 15.95 -15.13
CA LEU A 212 -10.36 14.54 -15.31
C LEU A 212 -11.16 14.32 -16.60
N GLU A 213 -12.17 15.13 -16.87
CA GLU A 213 -12.96 14.98 -18.10
C GLU A 213 -12.10 15.23 -19.36
N SER A 214 -11.14 16.17 -19.28
CA SER A 214 -10.16 16.40 -20.35
C SER A 214 -9.25 15.18 -20.59
N ILE A 215 -8.70 14.61 -19.51
CA ILE A 215 -7.89 13.38 -19.57
C ILE A 215 -8.71 12.25 -20.20
N HIS A 216 -9.93 12.03 -19.72
CA HIS A 216 -10.80 10.97 -20.24
C HIS A 216 -11.03 11.09 -21.74
N HIS A 217 -11.42 12.28 -22.19
CA HIS A 217 -11.69 12.55 -23.59
C HIS A 217 -10.45 12.25 -24.45
N LYS A 218 -9.28 12.75 -24.06
CA LYS A 218 -8.03 12.51 -24.80
C LYS A 218 -7.69 11.02 -24.86
N VAL A 219 -7.77 10.31 -23.74
CA VAL A 219 -7.45 8.88 -23.70
C VAL A 219 -8.43 8.05 -24.52
N VAL A 220 -9.72 8.40 -24.54
CA VAL A 220 -10.71 7.77 -25.42
C VAL A 220 -10.39 8.02 -26.90
N MET A 221 -9.95 9.23 -27.26
CA MET A 221 -9.50 9.51 -28.62
C MET A 221 -8.24 8.72 -28.99
N MET A 222 -7.26 8.62 -28.09
CA MET A 222 -6.05 7.81 -28.26
C MET A 222 -6.37 6.32 -28.47
N MET A 223 -7.40 5.80 -27.79
CA MET A 223 -7.87 4.41 -27.97
C MET A 223 -8.36 4.11 -29.39
N GLN A 224 -8.86 5.12 -30.11
CA GLN A 224 -9.32 5.00 -31.50
C GLN A 224 -8.20 5.22 -32.53
N ASP A 225 -7.05 5.73 -32.11
CA ASP A 225 -5.91 5.98 -32.98
C ASP A 225 -5.07 4.70 -33.16
N ALA A 226 -5.13 4.10 -34.35
CA ALA A 226 -4.42 2.88 -34.68
C ALA A 226 -2.89 3.00 -34.55
N LYS A 227 -2.32 4.17 -34.80
CA LYS A 227 -0.87 4.41 -34.70
C LYS A 227 -0.44 4.44 -33.24
N ILE A 228 -1.20 5.14 -32.39
CA ILE A 228 -0.93 5.17 -30.94
C ILE A 228 -1.08 3.76 -30.35
N MET A 229 -2.15 3.05 -30.72
CA MET A 229 -2.44 1.72 -30.19
C MET A 229 -1.52 0.62 -30.71
N ALA A 230 -0.77 0.87 -31.80
CA ALA A 230 0.32 0.00 -32.25
C ALA A 230 1.55 0.06 -31.33
N ASN A 231 1.73 1.16 -30.58
CA ASN A 231 2.80 1.29 -29.60
C ASN A 231 2.41 0.57 -28.29
N GLU A 232 3.22 -0.39 -27.87
CA GLU A 232 2.94 -1.23 -26.70
C GLU A 232 2.79 -0.43 -25.40
N LEU A 233 3.68 0.53 -25.15
CA LEU A 233 3.70 1.31 -23.92
C LEU A 233 2.51 2.29 -23.87
N MET A 234 2.22 2.95 -25.00
CA MET A 234 1.04 3.81 -25.12
C MET A 234 -0.25 3.01 -24.92
N ARG A 235 -0.40 1.87 -25.61
CA ARG A 235 -1.54 0.97 -25.45
C ARG A 235 -1.69 0.51 -24.00
N LYS A 236 -0.60 0.21 -23.29
CA LYS A 236 -0.63 -0.16 -21.87
C LYS A 236 -1.15 0.99 -21.00
N ALA A 237 -0.68 2.21 -21.21
CA ALA A 237 -1.11 3.40 -20.46
C ALA A 237 -2.59 3.75 -20.73
N VAL A 238 -3.01 3.73 -22.00
CA VAL A 238 -4.41 3.94 -22.42
C VAL A 238 -5.32 2.89 -21.78
N ASN A 239 -5.00 1.60 -21.96
CA ASN A 239 -5.82 0.51 -21.44
C ASN A 239 -5.91 0.55 -19.91
N TYR A 240 -4.81 0.84 -19.20
CA TYR A 240 -4.84 0.98 -17.75
C TYR A 240 -5.77 2.11 -17.32
N THR A 241 -5.62 3.29 -17.92
CA THR A 241 -6.40 4.49 -17.57
C THR A 241 -7.89 4.26 -17.79
N LEU A 242 -8.28 3.68 -18.93
CA LEU A 242 -9.70 3.41 -19.24
C LEU A 242 -10.28 2.30 -18.37
N ASN A 243 -9.53 1.21 -18.16
CA ASN A 243 -10.00 0.10 -17.34
C ASN A 243 -10.17 0.47 -15.87
N GLN A 244 -9.40 1.43 -15.36
CA GLN A 244 -9.48 1.94 -13.99
C GLN A 244 -10.27 3.25 -13.90
N TRP A 245 -10.91 3.71 -14.98
CA TRP A 245 -11.50 5.05 -15.02
C TRP A 245 -12.53 5.28 -13.92
N LYS A 246 -13.37 4.27 -13.64
CA LYS A 246 -14.40 4.33 -12.60
C LYS A 246 -13.79 4.61 -11.22
N SER A 247 -12.75 3.88 -10.84
CA SER A 247 -12.07 4.04 -9.55
C SER A 247 -11.21 5.31 -9.51
N LEU A 248 -10.53 5.66 -10.60
CA LEU A 248 -9.71 6.88 -10.72
C LEU A 248 -10.54 8.16 -10.57
N ARG A 249 -11.75 8.22 -11.15
CA ARG A 249 -12.66 9.37 -11.04
C ARG A 249 -13.29 9.51 -9.65
N ASN A 250 -13.35 8.44 -8.86
CA ASN A 250 -13.99 8.45 -7.55
C ASN A 250 -13.26 9.35 -6.53
N ILE A 251 -12.05 9.84 -6.80
CA ILE A 251 -11.36 10.84 -5.97
C ILE A 251 -12.18 12.13 -5.75
N LEU A 252 -13.12 12.43 -6.66
CA LEU A 252 -14.05 13.56 -6.52
C LEU A 252 -15.17 13.34 -5.48
N LYS A 253 -15.36 12.10 -5.00
CA LYS A 253 -16.48 11.71 -4.13
C LYS A 253 -16.15 11.81 -2.64
N ASP A 254 -14.88 11.63 -2.27
CA ASP A 254 -14.41 11.67 -0.89
C ASP A 254 -13.17 12.58 -0.78
N GLY A 255 -13.25 13.64 0.01
CA GLY A 255 -12.15 14.58 0.22
C GLY A 255 -11.14 14.17 1.28
N ALA A 256 -11.40 13.11 2.06
CA ALA A 256 -10.42 12.53 3.00
C ALA A 256 -9.43 11.59 2.29
N ALA A 257 -9.87 11.00 1.17
CA ALA A 257 -9.06 10.14 0.33
C ALA A 257 -7.88 10.89 -0.30
N GLU A 258 -6.72 10.24 -0.37
CA GLU A 258 -5.55 10.74 -1.07
C GLU A 258 -5.60 10.34 -2.55
N ILE A 259 -5.06 11.21 -3.41
CA ILE A 259 -4.91 10.97 -4.85
C ILE A 259 -3.93 9.83 -5.18
N SER A 260 -3.09 9.46 -4.20
CA SER A 260 -2.00 8.49 -4.31
C SER A 260 -2.03 7.50 -3.15
N ASN A 261 -1.73 6.24 -3.45
CA ASN A 261 -1.57 5.17 -2.47
C ASN A 261 -0.15 5.06 -1.89
N ASN A 262 0.77 5.95 -2.29
CA ASN A 262 2.19 5.86 -1.93
C ASN A 262 2.46 5.79 -0.41
N LEU A 263 1.58 6.32 0.45
CA LEU A 263 1.77 6.24 1.90
C LEU A 263 1.71 4.79 2.43
N CYS A 264 1.10 3.87 1.69
CA CYS A 264 1.06 2.45 2.02
C CYS A 264 2.28 1.69 1.44
N GLU A 265 2.86 2.21 0.37
CA GLU A 265 4.01 1.62 -0.35
C GLU A 265 5.38 2.01 0.26
N GLN A 266 5.40 2.97 1.19
CA GLN A 266 6.62 3.56 1.77
C GLN A 266 7.06 2.90 3.08
#